data_AF-A0A373BAQ8-F1
#
_entry.id   AF-A0A373BAQ8-F1
#
_cell.length_a   1.000
_cell.length_b   1.000
_cell.length_c   1.000
_cell.angle_alpha   90.00
_cell.angle_beta   90.00
_cell.angle_gamma   90.00
#
_symmetry.space_group_name_H-M   'P 1'
#
loop_
_entity.id
_entity.type
_entity.pdbx_description
1 polymer ?
#
loop_
_entity_poly.entity_id
_entity_poly.type
_entity_poly.pdbx_seq_one_letter_code
_entity_poly.pdbx_strand_id
1 'polypeptide(L)'
;MTNQTFTGSEPTWANACVGDNGQPNYIEYSKGYSKAANLLLNNVLNTRGKEVDLYIYPICFNMRHSIELRIKGAIQEITELAKIKNEKLPSFDLVGSHDIGNIWRYFKENSKILDIRFKMLNDKLDATIVDIAEIDSTGQTFRYPFNNENKKHLVDQKIINCAILKIRFTELEKNLDDLIHLIGLLIDEYKLGTFTSKLSRAQIFNFAKLLPSYHEWSKTSFKEIKEDLKLKYNLSNNDFSKIVNHIKNNYELSYKIGLKKNLAFLSDSNILEACDIWVTYFEPKFRELYNHTDLVSEDNSSDQIEEWIKISELHKKGMSLLENNLSADYVADLKALYYLSIDQHQYSENYMFRFKYFHNEAKYKDLSDSLDHLLSKGIFLEELLKSLFFLNQIDLAEKIIQIYDLESIFDFIPQARLGKFFKHFELLGY
;
A
#
# COMPACT_ATOMS: atom_id res chain seq x y z
N MET A 1 43.48 2.01 15.52
CA MET A 1 43.59 3.47 15.30
C MET A 1 42.22 3.97 14.91
N THR A 2 41.73 5.03 15.57
CA THR A 2 40.47 5.69 15.20
C THR A 2 40.68 6.48 13.91
N ASN A 3 39.77 6.35 12.94
CA ASN A 3 39.83 7.11 11.69
C ASN A 3 39.60 8.59 11.99
N GLN A 4 40.56 9.46 11.69
CA GLN A 4 40.47 10.90 12.01
C GLN A 4 39.70 11.71 10.97
N THR A 5 39.51 11.17 9.75
CA THR A 5 38.81 11.86 8.66
C THR A 5 37.32 11.52 8.65
N PHE A 6 36.98 10.25 8.84
CA PHE A 6 35.61 9.76 8.84
C PHE A 6 35.17 9.42 10.27
N THR A 7 34.95 10.46 11.08
CA THR A 7 34.51 10.36 12.49
C THR A 7 33.34 11.31 12.75
N GLY A 8 32.47 10.95 13.70
CA GLY A 8 31.47 11.89 14.24
C GLY A 8 32.15 12.99 15.07
N SER A 9 31.58 14.19 15.04
CA SER A 9 32.05 15.34 15.85
C SER A 9 30.93 16.33 16.15
N GLU A 10 31.26 17.42 16.85
CA GLU A 10 30.39 18.59 16.91
C GLU A 10 30.62 19.46 15.66
N PRO A 11 29.56 20.13 15.15
CA PRO A 11 28.20 20.09 15.66
C PRO A 11 27.47 18.80 15.25
N THR A 12 26.72 18.20 16.18
CA THR A 12 26.00 16.93 15.93
C THR A 12 25.05 16.94 14.73
N TRP A 13 24.47 18.09 14.38
CA TRP A 13 23.59 18.22 13.20
C TRP A 13 24.31 18.03 11.86
N ALA A 14 25.64 18.11 11.83
CA ALA A 14 26.47 17.85 10.66
C ALA A 14 26.94 16.39 10.56
N ASN A 15 26.60 15.54 11.54
CA ASN A 15 26.91 14.11 11.49
C ASN A 15 25.88 13.35 10.65
N ALA A 16 26.35 12.43 9.81
CA ALA A 16 25.50 11.48 9.10
C ALA A 16 25.56 10.09 9.77
N CYS A 17 24.40 9.46 9.98
CA CYS A 17 24.31 8.06 10.41
C CYS A 17 24.54 7.15 9.19
N VAL A 18 25.64 6.39 9.19
CA VAL A 18 26.03 5.50 8.09
C VAL A 18 26.23 4.06 8.58
N GLY A 19 26.35 3.10 7.67
CA GLY A 19 26.52 1.69 8.00
C GLY A 19 25.33 1.17 8.82
N ASP A 20 25.59 0.32 9.81
CA ASP A 20 24.53 -0.29 10.64
C ASP A 20 23.76 0.71 11.50
N ASN A 21 24.28 1.93 11.71
CA ASN A 21 23.58 2.97 12.46
C ASN A 21 22.48 3.64 11.64
N GLY A 22 22.62 3.70 10.32
CA GLY A 22 21.59 4.23 9.41
C GLY A 22 20.85 3.16 8.61
N GLN A 23 21.44 1.96 8.48
CA GLN A 23 21.01 0.84 7.64
C GLN A 23 20.55 1.22 6.21
N PRO A 24 21.30 2.08 5.48
CA PRO A 24 20.86 2.57 4.19
C PRO A 24 20.81 1.47 3.11
N ASN A 25 19.71 1.40 2.36
CA ASN A 25 19.54 0.47 1.24
C ASN A 25 19.84 1.11 -0.13
N TYR A 26 19.73 0.32 -1.21
CA TYR A 26 19.96 0.78 -2.59
C TYR A 26 19.16 2.02 -2.97
N ILE A 27 17.89 2.11 -2.53
CA ILE A 27 17.00 3.22 -2.84
C ILE A 27 17.50 4.50 -2.17
N GLU A 28 17.93 4.43 -0.91
CA GLU A 28 18.43 5.61 -0.18
C GLU A 28 19.74 6.14 -0.78
N TYR A 29 20.70 5.27 -1.11
CA TYR A 29 21.91 5.67 -1.84
C TYR A 29 21.54 6.31 -3.18
N SER A 30 20.64 5.69 -3.94
CA SER A 30 20.23 6.20 -5.25
C SER A 30 19.64 7.61 -5.17
N LYS A 31 18.84 7.91 -4.14
CA LYS A 31 18.25 9.24 -3.91
C LYS A 31 19.33 10.27 -3.59
N GLY A 32 20.37 9.90 -2.87
CA GLY A 32 21.54 10.75 -2.63
C GLY A 32 22.21 11.19 -3.94
N TYR A 33 22.54 10.24 -4.82
CA TYR A 33 23.13 10.53 -6.12
C TYR A 33 22.20 11.37 -7.01
N SER A 34 20.91 11.06 -7.02
CA SER A 34 19.88 11.84 -7.74
C SER A 34 19.84 13.31 -7.28
N LYS A 35 19.83 13.52 -5.96
CA LYS A 35 19.85 14.86 -5.35
C LYS A 35 21.13 15.62 -5.71
N ALA A 36 22.28 14.96 -5.67
CA ALA A 36 23.56 15.56 -6.06
C ALA A 36 23.58 15.98 -7.54
N ALA A 37 23.15 15.10 -8.45
CA ALA A 37 23.01 15.42 -9.87
C ALA A 37 22.11 16.64 -10.10
N ASN A 38 20.93 16.64 -9.47
CA ASN A 38 19.97 17.72 -9.59
C ASN A 38 20.48 19.06 -9.03
N LEU A 39 21.21 19.03 -7.91
CA LEU A 39 21.81 20.23 -7.31
C LEU A 39 22.85 20.85 -8.24
N LEU A 40 23.76 20.05 -8.79
CA LEU A 40 24.76 20.51 -9.75
C LEU A 40 24.11 21.03 -11.04
N LEU A 41 23.10 20.31 -11.54
CA LEU A 41 22.40 20.67 -12.76
C LEU A 41 21.65 22.00 -12.62
N ASN A 42 20.94 22.19 -11.51
CA ASN A 42 20.26 23.44 -11.19
C ASN A 42 21.27 24.59 -11.07
N ASN A 43 22.43 24.36 -10.45
CA ASN A 43 23.49 25.37 -10.37
C ASN A 43 23.96 25.81 -11.76
N VAL A 44 24.27 24.86 -12.65
CA VAL A 44 24.67 25.16 -14.04
C VAL A 44 23.59 25.96 -14.76
N LEU A 45 22.32 25.57 -14.66
CA LEU A 45 21.22 26.26 -15.34
C LEU A 45 20.99 27.67 -14.79
N ASN A 46 20.98 27.84 -13.47
CA ASN A 46 20.74 29.13 -12.80
C ASN A 46 21.89 30.11 -13.04
N THR A 47 23.10 29.62 -13.23
CA THR A 47 24.30 30.44 -13.52
C THR A 47 24.57 30.61 -15.01
N ARG A 48 23.62 30.23 -15.88
CA ARG A 48 23.72 30.30 -17.35
C ARG A 48 24.96 29.59 -17.91
N GLY A 49 25.25 28.40 -17.40
CA GLY A 49 26.33 27.54 -17.91
C GLY A 49 27.69 27.75 -17.25
N LYS A 50 27.78 28.48 -16.12
CA LYS A 50 29.05 28.65 -15.42
C LYS A 50 29.60 27.29 -15.00
N GLU A 51 30.85 27.02 -15.36
CA GLU A 51 31.57 25.75 -15.08
C GLU A 51 30.86 24.50 -15.63
N VAL A 52 30.02 24.64 -16.66
CA VAL A 52 29.29 23.52 -17.27
C VAL A 52 30.21 22.36 -17.67
N ASP A 53 31.38 22.68 -18.24
CA ASP A 53 32.35 21.67 -18.69
C ASP A 53 33.01 20.90 -17.52
N LEU A 54 33.05 21.49 -16.31
CA LEU A 54 33.54 20.82 -15.11
C LEU A 54 32.44 19.95 -14.48
N TYR A 55 31.21 20.44 -14.46
CA TYR A 55 30.10 19.74 -13.80
C TYR A 55 29.42 18.68 -14.65
N ILE A 56 29.54 18.70 -15.98
CA ILE A 56 28.82 17.77 -16.85
C ILE A 56 29.15 16.29 -16.54
N TYR A 57 30.42 15.98 -16.28
CA TYR A 57 30.88 14.63 -15.94
C TYR A 57 30.30 14.12 -14.61
N PRO A 58 30.48 14.82 -13.47
CA PRO A 58 29.88 14.37 -12.20
C PRO A 58 28.34 14.38 -12.23
N ILE A 59 27.69 15.29 -12.97
CA ILE A 59 26.23 15.26 -13.19
C ILE A 59 25.83 13.92 -13.81
N CYS A 60 26.42 13.57 -14.96
CA CYS A 60 26.04 12.36 -15.70
C CYS A 60 26.41 11.08 -14.92
N PHE A 61 27.56 11.06 -14.25
CA PHE A 61 27.95 9.94 -13.39
C PHE A 61 26.92 9.71 -12.26
N ASN A 62 26.53 10.77 -11.55
CA ASN A 62 25.54 10.69 -10.47
C ASN A 62 24.17 10.23 -10.98
N MET A 63 23.71 10.74 -12.13
CA MET A 63 22.47 10.29 -12.77
C MET A 63 22.52 8.79 -13.07
N ARG A 64 23.56 8.36 -13.78
CA ARG A 64 23.75 6.96 -14.17
C ARG A 64 23.82 6.03 -12.97
N HIS A 65 24.55 6.42 -11.92
CA HIS A 65 24.68 5.58 -10.74
C HIS A 65 23.41 5.54 -9.90
N SER A 66 22.65 6.65 -9.82
CA SER A 66 21.30 6.64 -9.23
C SER A 66 20.41 5.60 -9.92
N ILE A 67 20.41 5.56 -11.25
CA ILE A 67 19.61 4.62 -12.04
C ILE A 67 20.03 3.17 -11.77
N GLU A 68 21.34 2.87 -11.80
CA GLU A 68 21.85 1.53 -11.50
C GLU A 68 21.32 1.02 -10.15
N LEU A 69 21.46 1.84 -9.09
CA LEU A 69 21.07 1.44 -7.75
C LEU A 69 19.55 1.29 -7.62
N ARG A 70 18.73 2.15 -8.24
CA ARG A 70 17.27 2.00 -8.24
C ARG A 70 16.83 0.71 -8.93
N ILE A 71 17.42 0.38 -10.08
CA ILE A 71 17.06 -0.86 -10.79
C ILE A 71 17.56 -2.09 -10.00
N LYS A 72 18.75 -2.03 -9.37
CA LYS A 72 19.22 -3.09 -8.48
C LYS A 72 18.29 -3.32 -7.29
N GLY A 73 17.85 -2.24 -6.63
CA GLY A 73 16.83 -2.30 -5.58
C GLY A 73 15.52 -2.90 -6.10
N ALA A 74 15.03 -2.44 -7.25
CA ALA A 74 13.83 -2.98 -7.87
C ALA A 74 13.95 -4.49 -8.20
N ILE A 75 15.12 -4.97 -8.60
CA ILE A 75 15.38 -6.41 -8.81
C ILE A 75 15.25 -7.21 -7.50
N GLN A 76 15.76 -6.68 -6.40
CA GLN A 76 15.61 -7.33 -5.09
C GLN A 76 14.13 -7.45 -4.70
N GLU A 77 13.36 -6.40 -4.92
CA GLU A 77 11.93 -6.39 -4.60
C GLU A 77 11.11 -7.33 -5.51
N ILE A 78 11.36 -7.34 -6.83
CA ILE A 78 10.65 -8.30 -7.71
C ILE A 78 11.07 -9.75 -7.45
N THR A 79 12.25 -9.97 -6.87
CA THR A 79 12.66 -11.31 -6.41
C THR A 79 11.79 -11.77 -5.23
N GLU A 80 11.43 -10.86 -4.33
CA GLU A 80 10.46 -11.15 -3.27
C GLU A 80 9.06 -11.44 -3.84
N LEU A 81 8.61 -10.62 -4.79
CA LEU A 81 7.35 -10.86 -5.50
C LEU A 81 7.33 -12.24 -6.20
N ALA A 82 8.45 -12.64 -6.81
CA ALA A 82 8.58 -13.97 -7.42
C ALA A 82 8.45 -15.10 -6.40
N LYS A 83 9.07 -14.97 -5.20
CA LYS A 83 8.91 -15.95 -4.12
C LYS A 83 7.46 -16.08 -3.66
N ILE A 84 6.75 -14.96 -3.48
CA ILE A 84 5.34 -14.95 -3.09
C ILE A 84 4.48 -15.70 -4.13
N LYS A 85 4.79 -15.51 -5.42
CA LYS A 85 4.12 -16.22 -6.52
C LYS A 85 4.61 -17.67 -6.72
N ASN A 86 5.63 -18.11 -5.98
CA ASN A 86 6.33 -19.37 -6.18
C ASN A 86 6.89 -19.52 -7.62
N GLU A 87 7.36 -18.41 -8.20
CA GLU A 87 7.99 -18.34 -9.51
C GLU A 87 9.52 -18.27 -9.36
N LYS A 88 10.24 -18.95 -10.26
CA LYS A 88 11.69 -18.95 -10.26
C LYS A 88 12.22 -18.01 -11.33
N LEU A 89 12.85 -16.92 -10.91
CA LEU A 89 13.57 -16.04 -11.83
C LEU A 89 14.89 -16.67 -12.30
N PRO A 90 15.36 -16.37 -13.52
CA PRO A 90 16.69 -16.76 -13.98
C PRO A 90 17.78 -16.22 -13.05
N SER A 91 18.87 -16.97 -12.88
CA SER A 91 20.04 -16.50 -12.10
C SER A 91 20.64 -15.25 -12.75
N PHE A 92 21.00 -14.27 -11.92
CA PHE A 92 21.65 -13.04 -12.35
C PHE A 92 22.62 -12.56 -11.28
N ASP A 93 23.87 -12.29 -11.68
CA ASP A 93 24.88 -11.71 -10.78
C ASP A 93 24.60 -10.22 -10.57
N LEU A 94 23.68 -9.92 -9.68
CA LEU A 94 23.29 -8.55 -9.36
C LEU A 94 24.43 -7.76 -8.71
N VAL A 95 25.30 -8.43 -7.96
CA VAL A 95 26.37 -7.79 -7.19
C VAL A 95 27.50 -7.37 -8.12
N GLY A 96 28.01 -8.29 -8.94
CA GLY A 96 29.12 -8.04 -9.86
C GLY A 96 28.71 -7.32 -11.14
N SER A 97 27.43 -7.36 -11.53
CA SER A 97 26.97 -6.65 -12.72
C SER A 97 26.88 -5.16 -12.47
N HIS A 98 27.63 -4.40 -13.25
CA HIS A 98 27.55 -2.93 -13.31
C HIS A 98 27.03 -2.44 -14.66
N ASP A 99 26.79 -3.32 -15.64
CA ASP A 99 26.25 -2.91 -16.93
C ASP A 99 24.76 -2.60 -16.79
N ILE A 100 24.40 -1.32 -16.82
CA ILE A 100 23.01 -0.89 -16.59
C ILE A 100 22.06 -1.39 -17.68
N GLY A 101 22.55 -1.65 -18.90
CA GLY A 101 21.75 -2.23 -19.98
C GLY A 101 21.38 -3.68 -19.68
N ASN A 102 22.34 -4.46 -19.16
CA ASN A 102 22.09 -5.85 -18.74
C ASN A 102 21.18 -5.92 -17.51
N ILE A 103 21.41 -5.06 -16.51
CA ILE A 103 20.57 -4.96 -15.31
C ILE A 103 19.14 -4.59 -15.70
N TRP A 104 18.96 -3.57 -16.56
CA TRP A 104 17.65 -3.15 -17.02
C TRP A 104 16.94 -4.21 -17.84
N ARG A 105 17.63 -4.86 -18.78
CA ARG A 105 17.04 -5.95 -19.58
C ARG A 105 16.53 -7.07 -18.69
N TYR A 106 17.33 -7.49 -17.71
CA TYR A 106 16.93 -8.49 -16.74
C TYR A 106 15.67 -8.05 -15.98
N PHE A 107 15.65 -6.83 -15.44
CA PHE A 107 14.46 -6.32 -14.74
C PHE A 107 13.22 -6.31 -15.65
N LYS A 108 13.33 -5.71 -16.84
CA LYS A 108 12.22 -5.53 -17.81
C LYS A 108 11.62 -6.87 -18.23
N GLU A 109 12.46 -7.87 -18.49
CA GLU A 109 12.03 -9.18 -18.94
C GLU A 109 11.36 -10.01 -17.85
N ASN A 110 11.83 -9.90 -16.61
CA ASN A 110 11.30 -10.70 -15.49
C ASN A 110 10.07 -10.05 -14.84
N SER A 111 10.07 -8.72 -14.67
CA SER A 111 8.94 -8.00 -14.08
C SER A 111 7.64 -8.21 -14.87
N LYS A 112 7.68 -8.13 -16.21
CA LYS A 112 6.51 -8.37 -17.08
C LYS A 112 5.93 -9.79 -16.99
N ILE A 113 6.75 -10.78 -16.62
CA ILE A 113 6.30 -12.17 -16.42
C ILE A 113 5.55 -12.27 -15.10
N LEU A 114 6.02 -11.56 -14.07
CA LEU A 114 5.41 -11.57 -12.75
C LEU A 114 4.07 -10.84 -12.73
N ASP A 115 3.97 -9.67 -13.37
CA ASP A 115 2.73 -8.91 -13.49
C ASP A 115 2.70 -8.02 -14.74
N ILE A 116 1.55 -7.97 -15.41
CA ILE A 116 1.36 -7.18 -16.65
C ILE A 116 1.42 -5.67 -16.41
N ARG A 117 1.13 -5.19 -15.19
CA ARG A 117 1.13 -3.76 -14.82
C ARG A 117 2.50 -3.12 -14.94
N PHE A 118 3.59 -3.91 -14.86
CA PHE A 118 4.93 -3.41 -15.11
C PHE A 118 5.14 -2.90 -16.53
N LYS A 119 4.39 -3.41 -17.51
CA LYS A 119 4.60 -3.09 -18.94
C LYS A 119 4.59 -1.58 -19.19
N MET A 120 3.57 -0.87 -18.72
CA MET A 120 3.41 0.55 -18.99
C MET A 120 4.56 1.39 -18.39
N LEU A 121 5.00 1.07 -17.17
CA LEU A 121 6.13 1.78 -16.55
C LEU A 121 7.44 1.43 -17.23
N ASN A 122 7.64 0.16 -17.59
CA ASN A 122 8.81 -0.27 -18.35
C ASN A 122 8.92 0.48 -19.67
N ASP A 123 7.81 0.63 -20.41
CA ASP A 123 7.79 1.36 -21.68
C ASP A 123 8.16 2.85 -21.51
N LYS A 124 7.75 3.50 -20.42
CA LYS A 124 8.11 4.90 -20.09
C LYS A 124 9.58 5.05 -19.70
N LEU A 125 10.16 4.04 -19.07
CA LEU A 125 11.54 4.04 -18.58
C LEU A 125 12.56 3.67 -19.67
N ASP A 126 12.15 2.81 -20.61
CA ASP A 126 13.06 2.10 -21.52
C ASP A 126 13.97 3.05 -22.31
N ALA A 127 13.39 4.06 -22.96
CA ALA A 127 14.13 4.95 -23.85
C ALA A 127 15.28 5.66 -23.12
N THR A 128 15.01 6.31 -21.99
CA THR A 128 16.03 7.07 -21.26
C THR A 128 17.09 6.17 -20.63
N ILE A 129 16.72 4.97 -20.15
CA ILE A 129 17.70 4.03 -19.58
C ILE A 129 18.61 3.48 -20.69
N VAL A 130 18.06 3.17 -21.87
CA VAL A 130 18.84 2.72 -23.03
C VAL A 130 19.78 3.83 -23.50
N ASP A 131 19.32 5.08 -23.64
CA ASP A 131 20.18 6.22 -23.99
C ASP A 131 21.40 6.32 -23.06
N ILE A 132 21.19 6.15 -21.75
CA ILE A 132 22.28 6.23 -20.76
C ILE A 132 23.17 4.98 -20.84
N ALA A 133 22.62 3.81 -21.11
CA ALA A 133 23.38 2.56 -21.27
C ALA A 133 24.29 2.60 -22.50
N GLU A 134 23.86 3.23 -23.59
CA GLU A 134 24.66 3.41 -24.80
C GLU A 134 25.87 4.32 -24.58
N ILE A 135 25.71 5.37 -23.75
CA ILE A 135 26.79 6.31 -23.45
C ILE A 135 27.72 5.79 -22.33
N ASP A 136 27.15 5.21 -21.27
CA ASP A 136 27.90 4.77 -20.10
C ASP A 136 27.31 3.54 -19.41
N SER A 137 27.41 2.38 -20.07
CA SER A 137 26.91 1.12 -19.52
C SER A 137 27.52 0.75 -18.16
N THR A 138 28.84 0.88 -18.01
CA THR A 138 29.60 0.42 -16.83
C THR A 138 29.98 1.51 -15.84
N GLY A 139 29.60 2.76 -16.10
CA GLY A 139 29.87 3.90 -15.25
C GLY A 139 31.28 4.46 -15.42
N GLN A 140 32.02 4.07 -16.46
CA GLN A 140 33.41 4.48 -16.67
C GLN A 140 33.51 5.75 -17.52
N THR A 141 32.60 5.95 -18.47
CA THR A 141 32.66 7.03 -19.47
C THR A 141 32.74 8.42 -18.83
N PHE A 142 31.98 8.65 -17.76
CA PHE A 142 31.97 9.95 -17.08
C PHE A 142 32.98 10.08 -15.92
N ARG A 143 33.73 9.02 -15.60
CA ARG A 143 34.77 9.05 -14.55
C ARG A 143 36.16 9.29 -15.12
N TYR A 144 36.45 8.71 -16.28
CA TYR A 144 37.79 8.72 -16.87
C TYR A 144 37.77 9.30 -18.28
N PRO A 145 38.75 10.11 -18.68
CA PRO A 145 38.82 10.64 -20.05
C PRO A 145 39.08 9.56 -21.11
N PHE A 146 39.71 8.45 -20.73
CA PHE A 146 40.07 7.34 -21.61
C PHE A 146 39.61 6.01 -21.02
N ASN A 147 39.30 5.05 -21.89
CA ASN A 147 38.98 3.69 -21.50
C ASN A 147 40.27 2.87 -21.22
N ASN A 148 40.12 1.60 -20.84
CA ASN A 148 41.24 0.69 -20.56
C ASN A 148 42.14 0.41 -21.79
N GLU A 149 41.66 0.69 -23.00
CA GLU A 149 42.42 0.59 -24.26
C GLU A 149 43.06 1.93 -24.68
N ASN A 150 43.06 2.93 -23.78
CA ASN A 150 43.54 4.29 -24.02
C ASN A 150 42.82 5.03 -25.15
N LYS A 151 41.57 4.64 -25.46
CA LYS A 151 40.69 5.37 -26.39
C LYS A 151 39.89 6.40 -25.62
N LYS A 152 39.85 7.64 -26.14
CA LYS A 152 39.11 8.74 -25.51
C LYS A 152 37.61 8.44 -25.51
N HIS A 153 36.93 8.75 -24.41
CA HIS A 153 35.47 8.65 -24.32
C HIS A 153 34.76 9.81 -25.05
N LEU A 154 33.47 9.62 -25.38
CA LEU A 154 32.57 10.66 -25.92
C LEU A 154 33.02 11.32 -27.25
N VAL A 155 33.82 10.63 -28.07
CA VAL A 155 34.33 11.17 -29.34
C VAL A 155 33.19 11.49 -30.31
N ASP A 156 32.14 10.68 -30.32
CA ASP A 156 30.96 10.87 -31.17
C ASP A 156 29.91 11.77 -30.51
N GLN A 157 29.77 11.71 -29.18
CA GLN A 157 28.85 12.53 -28.40
C GLN A 157 29.55 13.77 -27.81
N LYS A 158 29.82 14.76 -28.67
CA LYS A 158 30.67 15.92 -28.34
C LYS A 158 29.98 17.01 -27.52
N ILE A 159 28.65 17.01 -27.46
CA ILE A 159 27.84 18.04 -26.80
C ILE A 159 26.76 17.37 -25.98
N ILE A 160 26.59 17.82 -24.73
CA ILE A 160 25.51 17.41 -23.84
C ILE A 160 24.84 18.67 -23.30
N ASN A 161 23.51 18.75 -23.45
CA ASN A 161 22.75 19.92 -23.01
C ASN A 161 22.13 19.67 -21.63
N CYS A 162 22.54 20.46 -20.63
CA CYS A 162 22.05 20.37 -19.26
C CYS A 162 20.53 20.60 -19.11
N ALA A 163 19.91 21.44 -19.95
CA ALA A 163 18.47 21.66 -19.88
C ALA A 163 17.69 20.41 -20.36
N ILE A 164 18.18 19.74 -21.41
CA ILE A 164 17.61 18.47 -21.88
C ILE A 164 17.79 17.38 -20.83
N LEU A 165 18.99 17.26 -20.25
CA LEU A 165 19.25 16.32 -19.16
C LEU A 165 18.30 16.55 -18.00
N LYS A 166 18.01 17.81 -17.64
CA LYS A 166 17.11 18.12 -16.52
C LYS A 166 15.72 17.57 -16.76
N ILE A 167 15.15 17.85 -17.94
CA ILE A 167 13.81 17.40 -18.31
C ILE A 167 13.75 15.87 -18.31
N ARG A 168 14.68 15.22 -19.01
CA ARG A 168 14.71 13.76 -19.17
C ARG A 168 14.93 13.04 -17.84
N PHE A 169 15.83 13.55 -17.01
CA PHE A 169 16.14 12.93 -15.73
C PHE A 169 15.03 13.13 -14.70
N THR A 170 14.39 14.31 -14.65
CA THR A 170 13.23 14.53 -13.77
C THR A 170 12.05 13.60 -14.12
N GLU A 171 11.77 13.39 -15.41
CA GLU A 171 10.77 12.43 -15.85
C GLU A 171 11.14 10.99 -15.45
N LEU A 172 12.42 10.61 -15.67
CA LEU A 172 12.93 9.30 -15.31
C LEU A 172 12.85 9.04 -13.80
N GLU A 173 13.25 9.99 -12.96
CA GLU A 173 13.16 9.91 -11.50
C GLU A 173 11.74 9.61 -11.05
N LYS A 174 10.77 10.37 -11.57
CA LYS A 174 9.35 10.16 -11.27
C LYS A 174 8.91 8.74 -11.65
N ASN A 175 9.21 8.30 -12.86
CA ASN A 175 8.82 6.96 -13.31
C ASN A 175 9.53 5.84 -12.53
N LEU A 176 10.76 6.05 -12.05
CA LEU A 176 11.47 5.09 -11.19
C LEU A 176 10.89 5.06 -9.77
N ASP A 177 10.43 6.19 -9.24
CA ASP A 177 9.70 6.24 -7.96
C ASP A 177 8.33 5.56 -8.08
N ASP A 178 7.59 5.81 -9.17
CA ASP A 178 6.34 5.11 -9.50
C ASP A 178 6.55 3.60 -9.63
N LEU A 179 7.68 3.17 -10.20
CA LEU A 179 8.06 1.76 -10.30
C LEU A 179 8.25 1.11 -8.93
N ILE A 180 9.04 1.72 -8.05
CA ILE A 180 9.28 1.21 -6.70
C ILE A 180 7.95 1.15 -5.93
N HIS A 181 7.12 2.19 -6.05
CA HIS A 181 5.81 2.22 -5.41
C HIS A 181 4.91 1.10 -5.92
N LEU A 182 4.82 0.88 -7.24
CA LEU A 182 4.08 -0.23 -7.82
C LEU A 182 4.58 -1.58 -7.29
N ILE A 183 5.89 -1.81 -7.21
CA ILE A 183 6.43 -3.08 -6.70
C ILE A 183 5.96 -3.31 -5.25
N GLY A 184 6.04 -2.30 -4.38
CA GLY A 184 5.54 -2.38 -3.01
C GLY A 184 4.06 -2.75 -2.94
N LEU A 185 3.22 -2.04 -3.72
CA LEU A 185 1.79 -2.32 -3.80
C LEU A 185 1.51 -3.75 -4.28
N LEU A 186 2.25 -4.25 -5.27
CA LEU A 186 2.10 -5.61 -5.78
C LEU A 186 2.54 -6.65 -4.74
N ILE A 187 3.63 -6.43 -4.03
CA ILE A 187 4.09 -7.32 -2.95
C ILE A 187 2.98 -7.45 -1.89
N ASP A 188 2.42 -6.32 -1.45
CA ASP A 188 1.34 -6.33 -0.45
C ASP A 188 0.07 -7.01 -1.00
N GLU A 189 -0.32 -6.71 -2.23
CA GLU A 189 -1.47 -7.35 -2.90
C GLU A 189 -1.32 -8.88 -3.02
N TYR A 190 -0.16 -9.35 -3.48
CA TYR A 190 0.09 -10.77 -3.69
C TYR A 190 0.22 -11.54 -2.37
N LYS A 191 0.69 -10.92 -1.29
CA LYS A 191 0.70 -11.53 0.06
C LYS A 191 -0.69 -11.91 0.56
N LEU A 192 -1.75 -11.26 0.08
CA LEU A 192 -3.14 -11.57 0.45
C LEU A 192 -3.60 -12.93 -0.08
N GLY A 193 -2.97 -13.44 -1.14
CA GLY A 193 -3.31 -14.74 -1.73
C GLY A 193 -4.51 -14.74 -2.67
N THR A 194 -5.13 -13.59 -2.97
CA THR A 194 -6.25 -13.48 -3.93
C THR A 194 -5.73 -13.41 -5.38
N PHE A 195 -5.06 -14.47 -5.82
CA PHE A 195 -4.58 -14.64 -7.18
C PHE A 195 -4.53 -16.13 -7.52
N THR A 196 -4.35 -16.44 -8.80
CA THR A 196 -4.07 -17.81 -9.26
C THR A 196 -2.81 -17.80 -10.13
N SER A 197 -2.33 -18.97 -10.52
CA SER A 197 -1.26 -19.08 -11.53
C SER A 197 -1.62 -18.49 -12.90
N LYS A 198 -2.92 -18.20 -13.14
CA LYS A 198 -3.41 -17.61 -14.40
C LYS A 198 -3.77 -16.15 -14.31
N LEU A 199 -4.31 -15.71 -13.17
CA LEU A 199 -4.87 -14.36 -13.01
C LEU A 199 -4.35 -13.67 -11.74
N SER A 200 -3.96 -12.40 -11.87
CA SER A 200 -3.71 -11.49 -10.74
C SER A 200 -5.01 -11.11 -10.01
N ARG A 201 -4.91 -10.48 -8.84
CA ARG A 201 -6.08 -9.96 -8.09
C ARG A 201 -6.92 -9.03 -8.97
N ALA A 202 -6.28 -8.07 -9.63
CA ALA A 202 -6.94 -7.15 -10.56
C ALA A 202 -7.72 -7.88 -11.67
N GLN A 203 -7.13 -8.92 -12.24
CA GLN A 203 -7.80 -9.73 -13.27
C GLN A 203 -8.98 -10.53 -12.69
N ILE A 204 -8.89 -11.03 -11.46
CA ILE A 204 -10.01 -11.69 -10.76
C ILE A 204 -11.14 -10.71 -10.49
N PHE A 205 -10.84 -9.46 -10.09
CA PHE A 205 -11.84 -8.40 -9.93
C PHE A 205 -12.58 -8.11 -11.24
N ASN A 206 -11.86 -8.03 -12.35
CA ASN A 206 -12.47 -7.85 -13.66
C ASN A 206 -13.23 -9.10 -14.13
N PHE A 207 -12.75 -10.30 -13.78
CA PHE A 207 -13.44 -11.55 -14.06
C PHE A 207 -14.80 -11.61 -13.33
N ALA A 208 -14.84 -11.20 -12.06
CA ALA A 208 -16.08 -11.20 -11.26
C ALA A 208 -17.17 -10.29 -11.86
N LYS A 209 -16.79 -9.16 -12.47
CA LYS A 209 -17.73 -8.25 -13.17
C LYS A 209 -18.42 -8.90 -14.38
N LEU A 210 -17.86 -9.98 -14.93
CA LEU A 210 -18.41 -10.70 -16.08
C LEU A 210 -19.31 -11.88 -15.69
N LEU A 211 -19.34 -12.26 -14.41
CA LEU A 211 -20.18 -13.35 -13.92
C LEU A 211 -21.59 -12.83 -13.62
N PRO A 212 -22.64 -13.60 -13.95
CA PRO A 212 -23.99 -13.30 -13.49
C PRO A 212 -24.10 -13.57 -11.98
N SER A 213 -25.23 -13.15 -11.41
CA SER A 213 -25.59 -13.48 -10.02
C SER A 213 -25.48 -14.99 -9.78
N TYR A 214 -24.97 -15.37 -8.61
CA TYR A 214 -24.74 -16.76 -8.22
C TYR A 214 -26.00 -17.62 -8.32
N HIS A 215 -27.18 -17.04 -8.08
CA HIS A 215 -28.47 -17.73 -8.17
C HIS A 215 -28.82 -18.19 -9.59
N GLU A 216 -28.13 -17.67 -10.61
CA GLU A 216 -28.34 -18.03 -12.01
C GLU A 216 -27.43 -19.15 -12.50
N TRP A 217 -26.47 -19.60 -11.69
CA TRP A 217 -25.45 -20.54 -12.14
C TRP A 217 -25.97 -21.97 -12.34
N SER A 218 -27.16 -22.28 -11.81
CA SER A 218 -27.87 -23.52 -12.09
C SER A 218 -28.57 -23.52 -13.46
N LYS A 219 -28.74 -22.34 -14.09
CA LYS A 219 -29.40 -22.19 -15.39
C LYS A 219 -28.49 -22.65 -16.52
N THR A 220 -29.08 -23.11 -17.62
CA THR A 220 -28.35 -23.55 -18.82
C THR A 220 -27.52 -22.43 -19.46
N SER A 221 -28.01 -21.18 -19.42
CA SER A 221 -27.31 -19.99 -19.92
C SER A 221 -25.95 -19.75 -19.28
N PHE A 222 -25.74 -20.18 -18.03
CA PHE A 222 -24.45 -20.04 -17.37
C PHE A 222 -23.37 -20.96 -17.99
N LYS A 223 -23.75 -22.07 -18.61
CA LYS A 223 -22.79 -22.98 -19.27
C LYS A 223 -22.08 -22.26 -20.43
N GLU A 224 -22.82 -21.49 -21.21
CA GLU A 224 -22.27 -20.70 -22.33
C GLU A 224 -21.30 -19.63 -21.81
N ILE A 225 -21.75 -18.84 -20.83
CA ILE A 225 -20.89 -17.80 -20.19
C ILE A 225 -19.61 -18.40 -19.62
N LYS A 226 -19.71 -19.56 -18.96
CA LYS A 226 -18.54 -20.26 -18.41
C LYS A 226 -17.55 -20.67 -19.49
N GLU A 227 -18.03 -21.24 -20.60
CA GLU A 227 -17.15 -21.65 -21.70
C GLU A 227 -16.52 -20.43 -22.40
N ASP A 228 -17.27 -19.35 -22.62
CA ASP A 228 -16.75 -18.10 -23.17
C ASP A 228 -15.64 -17.49 -22.30
N LEU A 229 -15.86 -17.44 -20.98
CA LEU A 229 -14.85 -16.94 -20.04
C LEU A 229 -13.61 -17.83 -20.01
N LYS A 230 -13.77 -19.15 -20.09
CA LYS A 230 -12.63 -20.08 -20.16
C LYS A 230 -11.83 -19.86 -21.44
N LEU A 231 -12.49 -19.66 -22.58
CA LEU A 231 -11.82 -19.35 -23.84
C LEU A 231 -11.08 -18.01 -23.77
N LYS A 232 -11.76 -16.95 -23.30
CA LYS A 232 -11.19 -15.60 -23.20
C LYS A 232 -9.92 -15.53 -22.36
N TYR A 233 -9.87 -16.25 -21.25
CA TYR A 233 -8.75 -16.23 -20.30
C TYR A 233 -7.83 -17.47 -20.40
N ASN A 234 -8.05 -18.34 -21.40
CA ASN A 234 -7.31 -19.59 -21.59
C ASN A 234 -7.25 -20.46 -20.31
N LEU A 235 -8.43 -20.78 -19.75
CA LEU A 235 -8.61 -21.46 -18.47
C LEU A 235 -9.10 -22.90 -18.66
N SER A 236 -8.54 -23.82 -17.85
CA SER A 236 -9.16 -25.12 -17.63
C SER A 236 -10.39 -25.02 -16.71
N ASN A 237 -11.16 -26.11 -16.62
CA ASN A 237 -12.25 -26.18 -15.63
C ASN A 237 -11.74 -26.05 -14.18
N ASN A 238 -10.54 -26.56 -13.89
CA ASN A 238 -9.94 -26.43 -12.57
C ASN A 238 -9.54 -24.98 -12.26
N ASP A 239 -8.96 -24.27 -13.24
CA ASP A 239 -8.58 -22.87 -13.08
C ASP A 239 -9.82 -21.99 -12.83
N PHE A 240 -10.88 -22.20 -13.61
CA PHE A 240 -12.16 -21.50 -13.42
C PHE A 240 -12.71 -21.71 -11.99
N SER A 241 -12.73 -22.95 -11.51
CA SER A 241 -13.20 -23.27 -10.16
C SER A 241 -12.37 -22.60 -9.06
N LYS A 242 -11.04 -22.55 -9.22
CA LYS A 242 -10.15 -21.84 -8.28
C LYS A 242 -10.46 -20.35 -8.22
N ILE A 243 -10.61 -19.70 -9.39
CA ILE A 243 -10.95 -18.28 -9.49
C ILE A 243 -12.30 -18.01 -8.80
N VAL A 244 -13.31 -18.81 -9.11
CA VAL A 244 -14.64 -18.72 -8.47
C VAL A 244 -14.56 -18.90 -6.95
N ASN A 245 -13.72 -19.82 -6.47
CA ASN A 245 -13.54 -20.01 -5.03
C ASN A 245 -12.92 -18.78 -4.36
N HIS A 246 -11.96 -18.10 -4.99
CA HIS A 246 -11.47 -16.81 -4.49
C HIS A 246 -12.60 -15.77 -4.44
N ILE A 247 -13.40 -15.65 -5.50
CA ILE A 247 -14.51 -14.70 -5.58
C ILE A 247 -15.52 -14.94 -4.45
N LYS A 248 -15.98 -16.19 -4.26
CA LYS A 248 -16.94 -16.54 -3.20
C LYS A 248 -16.43 -16.28 -1.79
N ASN A 249 -15.12 -16.41 -1.57
CA ASN A 249 -14.52 -16.31 -0.24
C ASN A 249 -13.97 -14.92 0.10
N ASN A 250 -14.03 -13.96 -0.82
CA ASN A 250 -13.59 -12.58 -0.58
C ASN A 250 -14.81 -11.67 -0.37
N TYR A 251 -14.76 -10.75 0.61
CA TYR A 251 -15.91 -9.90 0.98
C TYR A 251 -16.32 -8.93 -0.14
N GLU A 252 -15.36 -8.36 -0.86
CA GLU A 252 -15.63 -7.44 -1.97
C GLU A 252 -16.14 -8.18 -3.22
N LEU A 253 -15.54 -9.34 -3.53
CA LEU A 253 -15.82 -10.09 -4.75
C LEU A 253 -17.12 -10.90 -4.67
N SER A 254 -17.43 -11.46 -3.50
CA SER A 254 -18.67 -12.25 -3.30
C SER A 254 -19.91 -11.39 -3.54
N TYR A 255 -19.88 -10.14 -3.08
CA TYR A 255 -20.97 -9.19 -3.30
C TYR A 255 -21.23 -8.93 -4.79
N LYS A 256 -20.17 -8.87 -5.63
CA LYS A 256 -20.32 -8.66 -7.08
C LYS A 256 -21.09 -9.77 -7.79
N ILE A 257 -21.14 -10.97 -7.21
CA ILE A 257 -21.94 -12.10 -7.72
C ILE A 257 -23.23 -12.31 -6.90
N GLY A 258 -23.64 -11.33 -6.09
CA GLY A 258 -24.88 -11.39 -5.30
C GLY A 258 -24.80 -12.31 -4.08
N LEU A 259 -23.60 -12.62 -3.58
CA LEU A 259 -23.43 -13.35 -2.33
C LEU A 259 -23.03 -12.38 -1.21
N LYS A 260 -23.71 -12.48 -0.06
CA LYS A 260 -23.30 -11.80 1.17
C LYS A 260 -22.45 -12.76 2.01
N LYS A 261 -21.22 -12.37 2.32
CA LYS A 261 -20.36 -13.11 3.24
C LYS A 261 -20.62 -12.63 4.67
N ASN A 262 -20.81 -13.55 5.61
CA ASN A 262 -20.99 -13.20 7.02
C ASN A 262 -19.68 -12.70 7.63
N LEU A 263 -19.79 -11.89 8.68
CA LEU A 263 -18.68 -11.55 9.57
C LEU A 263 -18.08 -12.82 10.20
N ALA A 264 -16.88 -12.70 10.77
CA ALA A 264 -16.10 -13.82 11.27
C ALA A 264 -16.81 -14.57 12.40
N PHE A 265 -17.45 -13.83 13.32
CA PHE A 265 -18.13 -14.35 14.49
C PHE A 265 -19.41 -13.58 14.84
N LEU A 266 -19.36 -12.25 14.79
CA LEU A 266 -20.44 -11.38 15.25
C LEU A 266 -21.66 -11.47 14.34
N SER A 267 -22.83 -11.65 14.96
CA SER A 267 -24.11 -11.51 14.27
C SER A 267 -24.54 -10.05 14.15
N ASP A 268 -25.46 -9.75 13.24
CA ASP A 268 -26.11 -8.42 13.15
C ASP A 268 -26.66 -7.97 14.51
N SER A 269 -27.20 -8.88 15.31
CA SER A 269 -27.72 -8.57 16.66
C SER A 269 -26.61 -8.17 17.62
N ASN A 270 -25.45 -8.84 17.58
CA ASN A 270 -24.32 -8.49 18.44
C ASN A 270 -23.74 -7.12 18.10
N ILE A 271 -23.70 -6.78 16.81
CA ILE A 271 -23.24 -5.47 16.37
C ILE A 271 -24.20 -4.37 16.83
N LEU A 272 -25.50 -4.58 16.66
CA LEU A 272 -26.51 -3.61 17.11
C LEU A 272 -26.48 -3.42 18.64
N GLU A 273 -26.33 -4.50 19.40
CA GLU A 273 -26.15 -4.45 20.85
C GLU A 273 -24.89 -3.66 21.25
N ALA A 274 -23.75 -3.91 20.58
CA ALA A 274 -22.52 -3.17 20.83
C ALA A 274 -22.67 -1.67 20.52
N CYS A 275 -23.35 -1.31 19.41
CA CYS A 275 -23.67 0.08 19.10
C CYS A 275 -24.57 0.72 20.17
N ASP A 276 -25.60 0.02 20.64
CA ASP A 276 -26.54 0.53 21.63
C ASP A 276 -25.86 0.77 22.97
N ILE A 277 -25.01 -0.17 23.38
CA ILE A 277 -24.22 -0.04 24.59
C ILE A 277 -23.22 1.11 24.47
N TRP A 278 -22.57 1.24 23.31
CA TRP A 278 -21.62 2.33 23.09
C TRP A 278 -22.31 3.69 23.16
N VAL A 279 -23.41 3.88 22.42
CA VAL A 279 -24.17 5.14 22.42
C VAL A 279 -24.78 5.43 23.79
N THR A 280 -25.23 4.42 24.55
CA THR A 280 -25.92 4.66 25.82
C THR A 280 -24.96 4.86 26.99
N TYR A 281 -23.87 4.10 27.03
CA TYR A 281 -23.03 3.97 28.21
C TYR A 281 -21.62 4.51 28.02
N PHE A 282 -21.01 4.37 26.84
CA PHE A 282 -19.64 4.82 26.61
C PHE A 282 -19.60 6.29 26.17
N GLU A 283 -20.42 6.64 25.18
CA GLU A 283 -20.44 7.97 24.57
C GLU A 283 -21.89 8.50 24.41
N PRO A 284 -22.61 8.77 25.52
CA PRO A 284 -23.99 9.29 25.50
C PRO A 284 -24.15 10.65 24.81
N LYS A 285 -23.07 11.42 24.75
CA LYS A 285 -23.00 12.72 24.07
C LYS A 285 -22.25 12.64 22.74
N PHE A 286 -22.13 11.46 22.12
CA PHE A 286 -21.27 11.28 20.93
C PHE A 286 -21.52 12.28 19.80
N ARG A 287 -22.74 12.80 19.67
CA ARG A 287 -23.08 13.83 18.66
C ARG A 287 -22.28 15.13 18.84
N GLU A 288 -21.96 15.48 20.08
CA GLU A 288 -21.15 16.65 20.40
C GLU A 288 -19.70 16.47 19.90
N LEU A 289 -19.20 15.24 19.77
CA LEU A 289 -17.86 14.95 19.24
C LEU A 289 -17.70 15.38 17.77
N TYR A 290 -18.81 15.41 17.01
CA TYR A 290 -18.81 15.69 15.57
C TYR A 290 -19.36 17.08 15.24
N ASN A 291 -19.89 17.81 16.23
CA ASN A 291 -20.29 19.20 16.06
C ASN A 291 -19.08 20.10 16.34
N HIS A 292 -18.38 20.53 15.29
CA HIS A 292 -17.32 21.53 15.36
C HIS A 292 -17.88 22.90 15.77
N THR A 293 -18.19 23.08 17.06
CA THR A 293 -18.28 24.40 17.69
C THR A 293 -17.19 24.46 18.73
N ASP A 294 -16.22 25.36 18.50
CA ASP A 294 -15.11 25.67 19.39
C ASP A 294 -15.59 25.75 20.85
N LEU A 295 -15.26 24.74 21.65
CA LEU A 295 -15.54 24.73 23.08
C LEU A 295 -14.59 25.72 23.75
N VAL A 296 -15.10 26.94 23.97
CA VAL A 296 -14.59 27.83 25.02
C VAL A 296 -15.01 27.21 26.35
N SER A 297 -14.11 26.49 27.01
CA SER A 297 -14.36 25.96 28.35
C SER A 297 -14.00 27.00 29.41
N GLU A 298 -15.00 27.55 30.09
CA GLU A 298 -14.81 28.19 31.40
C GLU A 298 -14.50 27.10 32.43
N ASP A 299 -13.43 27.33 33.19
CA ASP A 299 -12.73 26.38 34.04
C ASP A 299 -13.37 26.38 35.44
N ASN A 300 -14.28 25.43 35.71
CA ASN A 300 -14.75 25.10 37.06
C ASN A 300 -14.45 23.62 37.36
N SER A 301 -13.51 23.40 38.29
CA SER A 301 -12.83 22.11 38.48
C SER A 301 -13.56 21.08 39.36
N SER A 302 -14.63 21.46 40.09
CA SER A 302 -15.41 20.53 40.91
C SER A 302 -16.43 19.72 40.10
N ASP A 303 -17.10 20.37 39.14
CA ASP A 303 -18.18 19.77 38.34
C ASP A 303 -17.63 18.72 37.36
N GLN A 304 -16.38 18.89 36.92
CA GLN A 304 -15.69 17.96 36.03
C GLN A 304 -15.42 16.60 36.71
N ILE A 305 -15.08 16.59 38.01
CA ILE A 305 -14.78 15.33 38.73
C ILE A 305 -16.05 14.50 38.91
N GLU A 306 -17.18 15.14 39.27
CA GLU A 306 -18.46 14.45 39.38
C GLU A 306 -18.94 13.91 38.03
N GLU A 307 -18.75 14.67 36.95
CA GLU A 307 -19.05 14.20 35.59
C GLU A 307 -18.18 12.99 35.19
N TRP A 308 -16.88 13.00 35.50
CA TRP A 308 -15.99 11.87 35.25
C TRP A 308 -16.37 10.61 36.05
N ILE A 309 -16.74 10.77 37.32
CA ILE A 309 -17.23 9.65 38.14
C ILE A 309 -18.49 9.06 37.52
N LYS A 310 -19.44 9.91 37.12
CA LYS A 310 -20.68 9.47 36.46
C LYS A 310 -20.42 8.75 35.14
N ILE A 311 -19.49 9.25 34.33
CA ILE A 311 -19.07 8.57 33.08
C ILE A 311 -18.45 7.21 33.40
N SER A 312 -17.55 7.12 34.39
CA SER A 312 -16.94 5.85 34.79
C SER A 312 -17.98 4.83 35.29
N GLU A 313 -19.01 5.27 36.01
CA GLU A 313 -20.11 4.39 36.43
C GLU A 313 -20.96 3.90 35.25
N LEU A 314 -21.18 4.74 34.23
CA LEU A 314 -21.87 4.33 33.01
C LEU A 314 -21.05 3.30 32.23
N HIS A 315 -19.73 3.53 32.06
CA HIS A 315 -18.82 2.58 31.39
C HIS A 315 -18.86 1.21 32.06
N LYS A 316 -18.78 1.16 33.40
CA LYS A 316 -18.89 -0.09 34.18
C LYS A 316 -20.22 -0.80 33.96
N LYS A 317 -21.33 -0.07 33.87
CA LYS A 317 -22.65 -0.64 33.57
C LYS A 317 -22.72 -1.17 32.13
N GLY A 318 -22.15 -0.46 31.17
CA GLY A 318 -22.05 -0.93 29.78
C GLY A 318 -21.26 -2.23 29.67
N MET A 319 -20.11 -2.29 30.37
CA MET A 319 -19.28 -3.50 30.41
C MET A 319 -20.00 -4.69 31.02
N SER A 320 -20.75 -4.51 32.13
CA SER A 320 -21.47 -5.63 32.75
C SER A 320 -22.59 -6.22 31.88
N LEU A 321 -23.13 -5.45 30.94
CA LEU A 321 -24.08 -5.95 29.93
C LEU A 321 -23.40 -6.85 28.90
N LEU A 322 -22.13 -6.58 28.57
CA LEU A 322 -21.33 -7.34 27.60
C LEU A 322 -20.67 -8.59 28.19
N GLU A 323 -20.57 -8.70 29.52
CA GLU A 323 -19.90 -9.82 30.21
C GLU A 323 -20.43 -11.19 29.79
N ASN A 324 -21.75 -11.32 29.58
CA ASN A 324 -22.37 -12.59 29.21
C ASN A 324 -22.01 -13.07 27.80
N ASN A 325 -21.63 -12.16 26.91
CA ASN A 325 -21.24 -12.44 25.53
C ASN A 325 -19.73 -12.37 25.32
N LEU A 326 -18.96 -12.14 26.39
CA LEU A 326 -17.53 -11.90 26.32
C LEU A 326 -16.78 -13.20 25.97
N SER A 327 -16.28 -13.25 24.75
CA SER A 327 -15.41 -14.32 24.27
C SER A 327 -14.23 -13.77 23.48
N ALA A 328 -13.18 -14.58 23.33
CA ALA A 328 -12.03 -14.21 22.50
C ALA A 328 -12.46 -13.89 21.06
N ASP A 329 -13.40 -14.66 20.50
CA ASP A 329 -13.95 -14.42 19.16
C ASP A 329 -14.74 -13.11 19.07
N TYR A 330 -15.58 -12.81 20.06
CA TYR A 330 -16.36 -11.57 20.11
C TYR A 330 -15.44 -10.34 20.09
N VAL A 331 -14.48 -10.29 21.01
CA VAL A 331 -13.54 -9.17 21.14
C VAL A 331 -12.64 -9.06 19.90
N ALA A 332 -12.15 -10.20 19.39
CA ALA A 332 -11.30 -10.21 18.22
C ALA A 332 -12.01 -9.71 16.96
N ASP A 333 -13.26 -10.10 16.77
CA ASP A 333 -14.04 -9.69 15.61
C ASP A 333 -14.38 -8.19 15.67
N LEU A 334 -14.80 -7.69 16.84
CA LEU A 334 -15.11 -6.27 17.01
C LEU A 334 -13.87 -5.39 16.82
N LYS A 335 -12.72 -5.81 17.36
CA LYS A 335 -11.42 -5.16 17.10
C LYS A 335 -11.04 -5.24 15.63
N ALA A 336 -11.27 -6.37 14.97
CA ALA A 336 -10.94 -6.54 13.57
C ALA A 336 -11.72 -5.58 12.67
N LEU A 337 -13.00 -5.34 12.97
CA LEU A 337 -13.80 -4.30 12.32
C LEU A 337 -13.20 -2.92 12.57
N TYR A 338 -13.08 -2.50 13.83
CA TYR A 338 -12.57 -1.16 14.15
C TYR A 338 -11.21 -0.86 13.50
N TYR A 339 -10.23 -1.75 13.67
CA TYR A 339 -8.88 -1.54 13.14
C TYR A 339 -8.75 -1.77 11.63
N LEU A 340 -9.76 -2.35 10.96
CA LEU A 340 -9.78 -2.39 9.49
C LEU A 340 -9.90 -0.98 8.91
N SER A 341 -10.71 -0.13 9.54
CA SER A 341 -10.91 1.25 9.12
C SER A 341 -9.73 2.15 9.46
N ILE A 342 -9.17 2.01 10.67
CA ILE A 342 -7.99 2.77 11.11
C ILE A 342 -6.81 2.63 10.13
N ASP A 343 -6.62 1.43 9.58
CA ASP A 343 -5.56 1.16 8.61
C ASP A 343 -6.02 1.40 7.15
N GLN A 344 -6.98 2.31 6.96
CA GLN A 344 -7.44 2.84 5.68
C GLN A 344 -8.06 1.80 4.73
N HIS A 345 -8.63 0.71 5.28
CA HIS A 345 -9.37 -0.28 4.51
C HIS A 345 -8.62 -0.87 3.30
N GLN A 346 -7.30 -0.97 3.30
CA GLN A 346 -6.56 -1.28 2.06
C GLN A 346 -7.07 -2.51 1.29
N TYR A 347 -7.41 -3.59 2.00
CA TYR A 347 -7.89 -4.85 1.42
C TYR A 347 -8.88 -5.55 2.36
N SER A 348 -9.98 -6.09 1.83
CA SER A 348 -10.96 -6.81 2.67
C SER A 348 -10.43 -8.09 3.30
N GLU A 349 -9.40 -8.71 2.72
CA GLU A 349 -8.70 -9.86 3.29
C GLU A 349 -8.06 -9.53 4.66
N ASN A 350 -7.69 -8.27 4.89
CA ASN A 350 -7.07 -7.82 6.14
C ASN A 350 -8.02 -7.97 7.33
N TYR A 351 -9.33 -7.95 7.13
CA TYR A 351 -10.30 -8.19 8.19
C TYR A 351 -10.09 -9.56 8.84
N MET A 352 -9.97 -10.62 8.02
CA MET A 352 -9.75 -11.98 8.54
C MET A 352 -8.34 -12.16 9.12
N PHE A 353 -7.33 -11.45 8.59
CA PHE A 353 -6.00 -11.40 9.19
C PHE A 353 -6.05 -10.80 10.60
N ARG A 354 -6.73 -9.65 10.77
CA ARG A 354 -6.91 -8.98 12.06
C ARG A 354 -7.69 -9.83 13.05
N PHE A 355 -8.79 -10.45 12.60
CA PHE A 355 -9.56 -11.35 13.44
C PHE A 355 -8.67 -12.44 14.03
N LYS A 356 -7.87 -13.13 13.20
CA LYS A 356 -6.94 -14.16 13.67
C LYS A 356 -5.85 -13.61 14.59
N TYR A 357 -5.32 -12.43 14.28
CA TYR A 357 -4.31 -11.75 15.10
C TYR A 357 -4.85 -11.42 16.50
N PHE A 358 -5.99 -10.75 16.58
CA PHE A 358 -6.61 -10.36 17.85
C PHE A 358 -7.14 -11.56 18.63
N HIS A 359 -7.64 -12.60 17.95
CA HIS A 359 -8.02 -13.85 18.60
C HIS A 359 -6.81 -14.55 19.23
N ASN A 360 -5.63 -14.46 18.62
CA ASN A 360 -4.41 -15.00 19.23
C ASN A 360 -3.89 -14.11 20.38
N GLU A 361 -3.99 -12.79 20.24
CA GLU A 361 -3.64 -11.83 21.29
C GLU A 361 -4.49 -12.01 22.55
N ALA A 362 -5.78 -12.32 22.38
CA ALA A 362 -6.75 -12.60 23.44
C ALA A 362 -6.34 -13.76 24.39
N LYS A 363 -5.35 -14.59 24.02
CA LYS A 363 -4.80 -15.63 24.91
C LYS A 363 -3.92 -15.07 26.04
N TYR A 364 -3.41 -13.86 25.87
CA TYR A 364 -2.41 -13.26 26.76
C TYR A 364 -2.86 -11.94 27.36
N LYS A 365 -4.02 -11.41 26.93
CA LYS A 365 -4.60 -10.17 27.41
C LYS A 365 -5.94 -10.42 28.07
N ASP A 366 -6.26 -9.58 29.04
CA ASP A 366 -7.60 -9.55 29.62
C ASP A 366 -8.60 -9.09 28.54
N LEU A 367 -9.69 -9.85 28.41
CA LEU A 367 -10.72 -9.60 27.39
C LEU A 367 -11.56 -8.37 27.73
N SER A 368 -11.84 -8.17 29.02
CA SER A 368 -12.66 -7.06 29.51
C SER A 368 -11.91 -5.75 29.29
N ASP A 369 -10.65 -5.67 29.72
CA ASP A 369 -9.79 -4.49 29.51
C ASP A 369 -9.62 -4.18 28.01
N SER A 370 -9.48 -5.23 27.19
CA SER A 370 -9.33 -5.07 25.74
C SER A 370 -10.58 -4.50 25.08
N LEU A 371 -11.76 -4.94 25.51
CA LEU A 371 -13.04 -4.48 25.00
C LEU A 371 -13.38 -3.07 25.51
N ASP A 372 -13.17 -2.81 26.80
CA ASP A 372 -13.33 -1.49 27.41
C ASP A 372 -12.46 -0.44 26.71
N HIS A 373 -11.18 -0.78 26.44
CA HIS A 373 -10.29 0.11 25.69
C HIS A 373 -10.77 0.40 24.27
N LEU A 374 -11.39 -0.58 23.61
CA LEU A 374 -11.94 -0.43 22.26
C LEU A 374 -13.18 0.48 22.26
N LEU A 375 -14.10 0.24 23.18
CA LEU A 375 -15.36 0.99 23.28
C LEU A 375 -15.15 2.40 23.84
N SER A 376 -14.08 2.64 24.60
CA SER A 376 -13.66 3.97 25.04
C SER A 376 -13.16 4.88 23.90
N LYS A 377 -13.14 4.42 22.65
CA LYS A 377 -12.77 5.26 21.49
C LYS A 377 -13.99 6.06 21.03
N GLY A 378 -13.91 7.40 21.11
CA GLY A 378 -14.98 8.31 20.65
C GLY A 378 -15.37 8.17 19.16
N ILE A 379 -14.48 7.59 18.35
CA ILE A 379 -14.71 7.32 16.90
C ILE A 379 -15.17 5.89 16.61
N PHE A 380 -15.43 5.07 17.63
CA PHE A 380 -15.76 3.65 17.46
C PHE A 380 -16.91 3.42 16.47
N LEU A 381 -18.03 4.14 16.64
CA LEU A 381 -19.21 3.98 15.80
C LEU A 381 -18.94 4.37 14.34
N GLU A 382 -18.16 5.42 14.11
CA GLU A 382 -17.77 5.89 12.78
C GLU A 382 -16.93 4.83 12.05
N GLU A 383 -15.88 4.33 12.72
CA GLU A 383 -14.92 3.37 12.16
C GLU A 383 -15.55 1.98 11.94
N LEU A 384 -16.47 1.58 12.82
CA LEU A 384 -17.29 0.39 12.66
C LEU A 384 -18.15 0.49 11.39
N LEU A 385 -18.85 1.62 11.22
CA LEU A 385 -19.74 1.83 10.09
C LEU A 385 -18.99 1.84 8.75
N LYS A 386 -17.81 2.50 8.69
CA LYS A 386 -16.93 2.45 7.51
C LYS A 386 -16.54 1.01 7.16
N SER A 387 -16.17 0.21 8.15
CA SER A 387 -15.78 -1.19 7.95
C SER A 387 -16.93 -2.07 7.46
N LEU A 388 -18.14 -1.86 7.98
CA LEU A 388 -19.34 -2.58 7.51
C LEU A 388 -19.64 -2.28 6.04
N PHE A 389 -19.57 -1.01 5.62
CA PHE A 389 -19.71 -0.66 4.21
C PHE A 389 -18.61 -1.31 3.37
N PHE A 390 -17.35 -1.24 3.81
CA PHE A 390 -16.23 -1.81 3.10
C PHE A 390 -16.35 -3.34 2.89
N LEU A 391 -16.83 -4.06 3.91
CA LEU A 391 -17.07 -5.50 3.87
C LEU A 391 -18.42 -5.89 3.22
N ASN A 392 -19.12 -4.93 2.61
CA ASN A 392 -20.44 -5.08 2.00
C ASN A 392 -21.53 -5.61 2.94
N GLN A 393 -21.45 -5.28 4.24
CA GLN A 393 -22.53 -5.45 5.22
C GLN A 393 -23.54 -4.30 5.16
N ILE A 394 -23.98 -3.96 3.95
CA ILE A 394 -24.74 -2.73 3.67
C ILE A 394 -26.03 -2.66 4.47
N ASP A 395 -26.84 -3.73 4.49
CA ASP A 395 -28.12 -3.74 5.21
C ASP A 395 -27.96 -3.45 6.71
N LEU A 396 -26.88 -3.97 7.32
CA LEU A 396 -26.57 -3.75 8.73
C LEU A 396 -26.11 -2.31 8.96
N ALA A 397 -25.24 -1.79 8.09
CA ALA A 397 -24.79 -0.40 8.14
C ALA A 397 -25.98 0.57 8.02
N GLU A 398 -26.87 0.37 7.06
CA GLU A 398 -28.08 1.19 6.87
C GLU A 398 -29.01 1.12 8.08
N LYS A 399 -29.17 -0.06 8.67
CA LYS A 399 -29.97 -0.22 9.90
C LYS A 399 -29.39 0.59 11.06
N ILE A 400 -28.07 0.58 11.25
CA ILE A 400 -27.39 1.38 12.28
C ILE A 400 -27.59 2.88 12.01
N ILE A 401 -27.44 3.32 10.75
CA ILE A 401 -27.66 4.72 10.35
C ILE A 401 -29.07 5.18 10.71
N GLN A 402 -30.08 4.34 10.43
CA GLN A 402 -31.48 4.66 10.73
C GLN A 402 -31.77 4.71 12.23
N ILE A 403 -31.25 3.77 13.02
CA ILE A 403 -31.49 3.70 14.46
C ILE A 403 -30.92 4.93 15.18
N TYR A 404 -29.71 5.35 14.80
CA TYR A 404 -29.00 6.43 15.49
C TYR A 404 -28.99 7.75 14.73
N ASP A 405 -29.78 7.89 13.67
CA ASP A 405 -29.88 9.10 12.83
C ASP A 405 -28.50 9.68 12.46
N LEU A 406 -27.68 8.86 11.80
CA LEU A 406 -26.26 9.17 11.54
C LEU A 406 -26.02 9.92 10.23
N GLU A 407 -27.05 10.07 9.39
CA GLU A 407 -26.94 10.63 8.04
C GLU A 407 -26.38 12.06 8.05
N SER A 408 -26.82 12.88 9.01
CA SER A 408 -26.35 14.27 9.15
C SER A 408 -25.06 14.42 9.94
N ILE A 409 -24.52 13.33 10.47
CA ILE A 409 -23.34 13.34 11.35
C ILE A 409 -22.10 12.91 10.58
N PHE A 410 -22.24 11.91 9.71
CA PHE A 410 -21.12 11.31 9.00
C PHE A 410 -21.15 11.62 7.50
N ASP A 411 -20.38 12.64 7.10
CA ASP A 411 -20.27 13.09 5.70
C ASP A 411 -19.77 12.02 4.72
N PHE A 412 -19.15 10.94 5.21
CA PHE A 412 -18.66 9.86 4.36
C PHE A 412 -19.78 8.94 3.84
N ILE A 413 -20.95 8.89 4.49
CA ILE A 413 -22.04 7.93 4.19
C ILE A 413 -22.45 7.97 2.71
N PRO A 414 -22.72 9.13 2.07
CA PRO A 414 -23.08 9.17 0.66
C PRO A 414 -22.01 8.56 -0.27
N GLN A 415 -20.72 8.78 0.03
CA GLN A 415 -19.62 8.22 -0.77
C GLN A 415 -19.43 6.73 -0.50
N ALA A 416 -19.67 6.25 0.72
CA ALA A 416 -19.59 4.84 1.09
C ALA A 416 -20.68 4.02 0.41
N ARG A 417 -21.92 4.51 0.35
CA ARG A 417 -23.03 3.87 -0.41
C ARG A 417 -22.72 3.72 -1.89
N LEU A 418 -22.01 4.69 -2.48
CA LEU A 418 -21.57 4.65 -3.87
C LEU A 418 -20.31 3.80 -4.08
N GLY A 419 -19.72 3.25 -3.02
CA GLY A 419 -18.43 2.54 -3.05
C GLY A 419 -17.24 3.44 -3.43
N LYS A 420 -17.42 4.77 -3.48
CA LYS A 420 -16.38 5.73 -3.90
C LYS A 420 -15.42 6.07 -2.77
N PHE A 421 -15.87 5.96 -1.54
CA PHE A 421 -15.06 6.22 -0.34
C PHE A 421 -13.87 5.26 -0.23
N PHE A 422 -14.01 4.03 -0.74
CA PHE A 422 -13.01 2.96 -0.66
C PHE A 422 -12.24 2.76 -1.96
N LYS A 423 -12.15 3.78 -2.83
CA LYS A 423 -11.36 3.63 -4.06
C LYS A 423 -9.87 3.50 -3.70
N HIS A 424 -9.31 2.32 -3.90
CA HIS A 424 -7.93 2.00 -3.58
C HIS A 424 -7.00 2.18 -4.78
N PHE A 425 -5.83 2.77 -4.50
CA PHE A 425 -4.60 2.89 -5.30
C PHE A 425 -4.78 3.05 -6.82
N GLU A 426 -4.52 4.26 -7.35
CA GLU A 426 -4.57 4.59 -8.79
C GLU A 426 -3.79 3.62 -9.69
N LEU A 427 -2.77 2.93 -9.14
CA LEU A 427 -1.89 2.01 -9.86
C LEU A 427 -2.37 0.56 -9.93
N LEU A 428 -3.34 0.13 -9.11
CA LEU A 428 -3.77 -1.29 -9.06
C LEU A 428 -4.96 -1.60 -9.97
N GLY A 429 -5.78 -0.60 -10.30
CA GLY A 429 -6.69 -0.62 -11.45
C GLY A 429 -8.00 -1.40 -11.29
N TYR A 430 -8.59 -1.50 -10.09
CA TYR A 430 -9.88 -2.16 -9.89
C TYR A 430 -10.79 -1.54 -8.84
#